data_AF-A0A3D0RQX1-F1
#
_entry.id   AF-A0A3D0RQX1-F1
#
_cell.length_a   1.000
_cell.length_b   1.000
_cell.length_c   1.000
_cell.angle_alpha   90.00
_cell.angle_beta   90.00
_cell.angle_gamma   90.00
#
_symmetry.space_group_name_H-M   'P 1'
#
loop_
_entity.id
_entity.type
_entity.pdbx_description
1 polymer ?
#
loop_
_entity_poly.entity_id
_entity_poly.type
_entity_poly.pdbx_seq_one_letter_code
_entity_poly.pdbx_strand_id
1 'polypeptide(L)'
;MNQMKYKLTSIIVAFALTFGLIPHVGASSDYAPHSAGNSYYVAVNGSDLNSCTQSAPCKSFNKAMSLAQSGDTVYVTAGTYNQELIITKSGLTVIGQNAVIDTTAHTAIHVKSTAQNIVVRGFTVTRTRSHAVWIEGKFVTIEGNTVYHSVLENGSISNGVITCGNGQRGSAIKVNSPGSDVVIRGNTVYENCGEGIAATIAKNVVIENNNVRDNKGVNIYIDNSSFIQVRNNNSYCTKTSDKPIGIGLGEESYSGWGAQLRDVTVSGNTVTNCDIGIMAFQSDVGGTLTNITFSNNFIPSAIRGSIGLDTNSNQNVLISNNTYYTSAWIKNPAGVTLKDNVIGTKVTATATSNGSITPTITSTITSTVISTNTPTATVVASQTATLTKIAPSATVTPTTSGSNTATATPTSIGGVITQTSTPTITPTVTGGLNTPTSTPTVKMTQTQTATFTSTVAPSLTPIPATATSTNLPNPTRTPKPTKTPKPTQIPPQNPSGTFFDDLDPAFVYSGSWDNEVNKRKAYGGSFKMTSENGSFLTFTFTGQSFSILYTGGPAFRAMDVYVDDVLVGTINQRAGARTFQQQWDYSGILTPGVHTLKLVYVSDKPDKKGSIDAVIVR
;
A
#
# COMPACT_ATOMS: atom_id res chain seq x y z
N MET A 1 78.79 -20.30 5.85
CA MET A 1 78.27 -21.65 6.22
C MET A 1 77.76 -21.61 7.65
N ASN A 2 76.94 -22.60 8.02
CA ASN A 2 76.37 -22.91 9.34
C ASN A 2 75.19 -22.07 9.85
N GLN A 3 74.26 -22.80 10.49
CA GLN A 3 72.99 -22.35 11.06
C GLN A 3 73.05 -22.41 12.60
N MET A 4 72.15 -21.72 13.31
CA MET A 4 71.22 -22.38 14.26
C MET A 4 70.15 -21.45 14.86
N LYS A 5 69.13 -22.09 15.46
CA LYS A 5 67.88 -21.55 16.02
C LYS A 5 68.06 -21.05 17.46
N TYR A 6 67.20 -20.13 17.94
CA TYR A 6 66.82 -20.08 19.36
C TYR A 6 65.32 -19.82 19.58
N LYS A 7 64.82 -20.30 20.72
CA LYS A 7 63.41 -20.36 21.12
C LYS A 7 63.01 -19.15 21.97
N LEU A 8 61.70 -18.85 22.03
CA LEU A 8 61.11 -18.04 23.10
C LEU A 8 61.10 -18.80 24.43
N THR A 9 61.31 -18.08 25.54
CA THR A 9 61.15 -18.56 26.91
C THR A 9 60.08 -17.75 27.63
N SER A 10 59.11 -18.43 28.24
CA SER A 10 58.14 -17.83 29.16
C SER A 10 58.69 -17.84 30.59
N ILE A 11 58.29 -16.85 31.41
CA ILE A 11 58.43 -16.90 32.88
C ILE A 11 57.05 -16.68 33.51
N ILE A 12 56.75 -17.48 34.52
CA ILE A 12 55.51 -17.49 35.33
C ILE A 12 55.87 -17.03 36.74
N VAL A 13 55.00 -16.24 37.37
CA VAL A 13 54.85 -16.18 38.84
C VAL A 13 53.35 -16.13 39.16
N ALA A 14 52.92 -16.85 40.21
CA ALA A 14 51.52 -17.17 40.50
C ALA A 14 51.14 -16.97 41.99
N PHE A 15 49.91 -17.44 42.34
CA PHE A 15 49.31 -17.65 43.69
C PHE A 15 48.64 -16.42 44.36
N ALA A 16 47.49 -16.53 45.05
CA ALA A 16 46.53 -17.64 45.24
C ALA A 16 45.14 -17.22 45.81
N LEU A 17 44.12 -18.09 45.64
CA LEU A 17 42.95 -18.34 46.54
C LEU A 17 41.88 -17.21 46.70
N THR A 18 40.59 -17.49 46.97
CA THR A 18 39.91 -18.69 47.52
C THR A 18 38.65 -19.12 46.74
N PHE A 19 38.25 -20.39 46.89
CA PHE A 19 36.93 -20.92 46.49
C PHE A 19 35.91 -20.72 47.63
N GLY A 20 34.69 -20.30 47.31
CA GLY A 20 33.52 -20.42 48.18
C GLY A 20 32.41 -21.20 47.47
N LEU A 21 31.92 -22.30 48.06
CA LEU A 21 30.76 -23.00 47.52
C LEU A 21 29.50 -22.14 47.73
N ILE A 22 28.80 -21.87 46.64
CA ILE A 22 27.39 -21.44 46.65
C ILE A 22 26.61 -22.57 45.96
N PRO A 23 25.52 -23.08 46.54
CA PRO A 23 24.75 -24.18 45.95
C PRO A 23 24.23 -23.79 44.57
N HIS A 24 24.16 -24.77 43.66
CA HIS A 24 23.45 -24.62 42.39
C HIS A 24 21.97 -24.33 42.66
N VAL A 25 21.61 -23.04 42.64
CA VAL A 25 20.27 -22.64 42.21
C VAL A 25 20.22 -22.99 40.72
N GLY A 26 19.53 -24.09 40.38
CA GLY A 26 19.24 -24.38 38.98
C GLY A 26 18.51 -23.18 38.40
N ALA A 27 19.04 -22.62 37.32
CA ALA A 27 18.36 -21.55 36.60
C ALA A 27 17.06 -22.12 36.03
N SER A 28 15.93 -21.82 36.67
CA SER A 28 14.64 -22.08 36.06
C SER A 28 14.56 -21.25 34.78
N SER A 29 14.33 -21.91 33.66
CA SER A 29 14.14 -21.24 32.37
C SER A 29 12.74 -20.65 32.30
N ASP A 30 12.43 -19.70 33.18
CA ASP A 30 11.16 -18.96 33.22
C ASP A 30 11.16 -17.81 32.20
N TYR A 31 11.76 -18.04 31.02
CA TYR A 31 11.30 -17.39 29.81
C TYR A 31 10.04 -18.11 29.35
N ALA A 32 8.94 -17.85 30.05
CA ALA A 32 7.62 -18.16 29.54
C ALA A 32 7.50 -17.55 28.13
N PRO A 33 7.12 -18.32 27.10
CA PRO A 33 6.80 -17.73 25.82
C PRO A 33 5.71 -16.68 26.05
N HIS A 34 5.87 -15.49 25.47
CA HIS A 34 4.78 -14.53 25.49
C HIS A 34 3.61 -15.21 24.78
N SER A 35 2.54 -15.51 25.54
CA SER A 35 1.44 -16.31 25.02
C SER A 35 0.94 -15.67 23.73
N ALA A 36 0.66 -16.51 22.72
CA ALA A 36 -0.19 -16.06 21.63
C ALA A 36 -1.45 -15.46 22.26
N GLY A 37 -1.82 -14.24 21.84
CA GLY A 37 -2.99 -13.57 22.38
C GLY A 37 -4.24 -14.41 22.20
N ASN A 38 -5.14 -14.33 23.17
CA ASN A 38 -6.40 -15.06 23.12
C ASN A 38 -7.21 -14.64 21.89
N SER A 39 -7.93 -15.59 21.32
CA SER A 39 -8.83 -15.35 20.19
C SER A 39 -10.27 -15.38 20.67
N TYR A 40 -10.95 -14.23 20.60
CA TYR A 40 -12.38 -14.12 20.91
C TYR A 40 -13.21 -14.02 19.63
N TYR A 41 -14.41 -14.59 19.66
CA TYR A 41 -15.28 -14.73 18.51
C TYR A 41 -16.66 -14.13 18.79
N VAL A 42 -17.12 -13.27 17.88
CA VAL A 42 -18.46 -12.66 17.89
C VAL A 42 -19.23 -13.15 16.67
N ALA A 43 -20.47 -13.61 16.89
CA ALA A 43 -21.35 -14.12 15.86
C ALA A 43 -22.80 -13.65 16.06
N VAL A 44 -23.53 -13.42 14.96
CA VAL A 44 -24.95 -12.99 15.00
C VAL A 44 -25.88 -13.98 15.73
N ASN A 45 -25.53 -15.27 15.69
CA ASN A 45 -26.19 -16.37 16.38
C ASN A 45 -25.51 -16.77 17.71
N GLY A 46 -24.52 -16.00 18.18
CA GLY A 46 -23.85 -16.21 19.45
C GLY A 46 -24.70 -15.85 20.67
N SER A 47 -24.12 -16.00 21.86
CA SER A 47 -24.74 -15.66 23.15
C SER A 47 -23.73 -15.05 24.11
N ASP A 48 -24.07 -13.95 24.79
CA ASP A 48 -23.16 -13.28 25.73
C ASP A 48 -22.99 -14.03 27.08
N LEU A 49 -23.74 -15.13 27.25
CA LEU A 49 -23.47 -16.15 28.27
C LEU A 49 -22.27 -17.03 27.91
N ASN A 50 -21.87 -17.09 26.64
CA ASN A 50 -20.72 -17.86 26.20
C ASN A 50 -19.39 -17.15 26.56
N SER A 51 -18.30 -17.93 26.53
CA SER A 51 -16.92 -17.48 26.74
C SER A 51 -16.28 -16.78 25.52
N CYS A 52 -17.06 -16.48 24.47
CA CYS A 52 -16.58 -15.95 23.19
C CYS A 52 -15.52 -16.84 22.49
N THR A 53 -15.58 -18.17 22.63
CA THR A 53 -14.69 -19.09 21.89
C THR A 53 -15.22 -19.36 20.48
N GLN A 54 -14.42 -19.96 19.60
CA GLN A 54 -14.87 -20.25 18.23
C GLN A 54 -16.09 -21.17 18.16
N SER A 55 -16.17 -22.16 19.05
CA SER A 55 -17.32 -23.08 19.17
C SER A 55 -18.49 -22.52 19.98
N ALA A 56 -18.26 -21.49 20.80
CA ALA A 56 -19.27 -20.80 21.58
C ALA A 56 -19.04 -19.27 21.49
N PRO A 57 -19.32 -18.65 20.34
CA PRO A 57 -19.10 -17.22 20.14
C PRO A 57 -20.09 -16.40 20.96
N CYS A 58 -19.69 -15.18 21.34
CA CYS A 58 -20.61 -14.23 21.95
C CYS A 58 -21.39 -13.44 20.91
N LYS A 59 -22.43 -12.72 21.34
CA LYS A 59 -23.36 -12.01 20.47
C LYS A 59 -23.01 -10.54 20.29
N SER A 60 -22.41 -9.92 21.31
CA SER A 60 -22.08 -8.50 21.30
C SER A 60 -20.58 -8.22 21.20
N PHE A 61 -20.25 -7.10 20.55
CA PHE A 61 -18.91 -6.53 20.59
C PHE A 61 -18.50 -6.18 22.02
N ASN A 62 -19.44 -5.63 22.81
CA ASN A 62 -19.21 -5.30 24.21
C ASN A 62 -18.75 -6.49 25.05
N LYS A 63 -19.34 -7.69 24.85
CA LYS A 63 -18.91 -8.90 25.56
C LYS A 63 -17.46 -9.26 25.19
N ALA A 64 -17.11 -9.31 23.90
CA ALA A 64 -15.74 -9.61 23.48
C ALA A 64 -14.73 -8.55 23.96
N MET A 65 -15.03 -7.26 23.82
CA MET A 65 -14.18 -6.16 24.30
C MET A 65 -14.02 -6.19 25.83
N SER A 66 -15.02 -6.65 26.59
CA SER A 66 -14.91 -6.81 28.04
C SER A 66 -13.90 -7.88 28.46
N LEU A 67 -13.77 -8.95 27.67
CA LEU A 67 -12.82 -10.05 27.92
C LEU A 67 -11.41 -9.72 27.44
N ALA A 68 -11.28 -9.23 26.19
CA ALA A 68 -10.01 -9.06 25.50
C ALA A 68 -9.00 -8.16 26.23
N GLN A 69 -7.73 -8.51 26.17
CA GLN A 69 -6.59 -7.83 26.77
C GLN A 69 -5.54 -7.51 25.69
N SER A 70 -4.52 -6.70 26.03
CA SER A 70 -3.44 -6.36 25.10
C SER A 70 -2.75 -7.62 24.55
N GLY A 71 -2.64 -7.72 23.23
CA GLY A 71 -2.14 -8.88 22.49
C GLY A 71 -3.26 -9.72 21.85
N ASP A 72 -4.49 -9.63 22.34
CA ASP A 72 -5.60 -10.48 21.91
C ASP A 72 -6.18 -10.08 20.54
N THR A 73 -6.78 -11.05 19.86
CA THR A 73 -7.50 -10.85 18.60
C THR A 73 -8.99 -11.13 18.77
N VAL A 74 -9.83 -10.26 18.21
CA VAL A 74 -11.29 -10.44 18.19
C VAL A 74 -11.76 -10.62 16.75
N TYR A 75 -12.21 -11.83 16.45
CA TYR A 75 -12.80 -12.21 15.18
C TYR A 75 -14.31 -11.97 15.21
N VAL A 76 -14.83 -11.27 14.20
CA VAL A 76 -16.26 -11.07 13.99
C VAL A 76 -16.65 -11.86 12.75
N THR A 77 -17.47 -12.90 12.92
CA THR A 77 -17.86 -13.79 11.83
C THR A 77 -18.87 -13.12 10.90
N ALA A 78 -19.09 -13.72 9.72
CA ALA A 78 -20.03 -13.22 8.73
C ALA A 78 -21.44 -12.96 9.30
N GLY A 79 -22.04 -11.84 8.90
CA GLY A 79 -23.37 -11.43 9.34
C GLY A 79 -23.50 -9.92 9.53
N THR A 80 -24.73 -9.46 9.78
CA THR A 80 -25.05 -8.05 10.00
C THR A 80 -25.20 -7.74 11.49
N TYR A 81 -24.47 -6.73 11.96
CA TYR A 81 -24.42 -6.30 13.35
C TYR A 81 -24.92 -4.87 13.48
N ASN A 82 -26.01 -4.69 14.22
CA ASN A 82 -26.64 -3.41 14.53
C ASN A 82 -26.14 -2.83 15.88
N GLN A 83 -24.83 -2.92 16.10
CA GLN A 83 -24.15 -2.56 17.35
C GLN A 83 -22.92 -1.71 17.07
N GLU A 84 -22.52 -0.85 18.02
CA GLU A 84 -21.29 -0.07 17.94
C GLU A 84 -20.09 -0.90 18.43
N LEU A 85 -19.01 -0.96 17.65
CA LEU A 85 -17.73 -1.50 18.06
C LEU A 85 -16.91 -0.39 18.74
N ILE A 86 -17.00 -0.33 20.07
CA ILE A 86 -16.28 0.66 20.89
C ILE A 86 -15.00 0.03 21.46
N ILE A 87 -13.85 0.56 21.06
CA ILE A 87 -12.53 0.07 21.46
C ILE A 87 -11.91 1.08 22.44
N THR A 88 -11.83 0.69 23.72
CA THR A 88 -11.24 1.49 24.82
C THR A 88 -9.92 0.93 25.35
N LYS A 89 -9.71 -0.38 25.23
CA LYS A 89 -8.48 -1.09 25.62
C LYS A 89 -7.44 -1.02 24.50
N SER A 90 -6.17 -1.14 24.88
CA SER A 90 -5.02 -1.06 23.99
C SER A 90 -4.51 -2.43 23.56
N GLY A 91 -3.77 -2.48 22.44
CA GLY A 91 -3.09 -3.68 21.95
C GLY A 91 -4.00 -4.71 21.30
N LEU A 92 -5.13 -4.30 20.73
CA LEU A 92 -6.15 -5.20 20.19
C LEU A 92 -6.11 -5.25 18.66
N THR A 93 -6.23 -6.46 18.11
CA THR A 93 -6.55 -6.66 16.68
C THR A 93 -8.00 -7.09 16.54
N VAL A 94 -8.78 -6.42 15.71
CA VAL A 94 -10.21 -6.73 15.47
C VAL A 94 -10.44 -6.98 13.99
N ILE A 95 -10.95 -8.17 13.65
CA ILE A 95 -11.01 -8.69 12.28
C ILE A 95 -12.45 -9.08 11.92
N GLY A 96 -13.03 -8.36 10.97
CA GLY A 96 -14.25 -8.76 10.28
C GLY A 96 -13.97 -9.87 9.26
N GLN A 97 -14.78 -10.92 9.28
CA GLN A 97 -14.74 -12.03 8.33
C GLN A 97 -16.04 -12.03 7.52
N ASN A 98 -16.18 -11.04 6.63
CA ASN A 98 -17.45 -10.65 5.98
C ASN A 98 -18.50 -10.14 6.99
N ALA A 99 -18.04 -9.48 8.05
CA ALA A 99 -18.90 -8.82 9.02
C ALA A 99 -19.36 -7.44 8.51
N VAL A 100 -20.66 -7.19 8.54
CA VAL A 100 -21.27 -5.90 8.19
C VAL A 100 -21.72 -5.22 9.48
N ILE A 101 -21.13 -4.08 9.83
CA ILE A 101 -21.65 -3.20 10.88
C ILE A 101 -22.61 -2.22 10.23
N ASP A 102 -23.89 -2.41 10.51
CA ASP A 102 -25.00 -1.68 9.91
C ASP A 102 -25.87 -1.14 11.05
N THR A 103 -25.56 0.07 11.47
CA THR A 103 -26.13 0.70 12.67
C THR A 103 -26.50 2.14 12.40
N THR A 104 -27.66 2.57 12.91
CA THR A 104 -28.13 3.96 12.84
C THR A 104 -27.53 4.82 13.96
N ALA A 105 -26.62 4.27 14.77
CA ALA A 105 -25.87 5.00 15.79
C ALA A 105 -25.01 6.11 15.18
N HIS A 106 -24.45 6.97 16.05
CA HIS A 106 -23.59 8.06 15.62
C HIS A 106 -22.34 7.53 14.90
N THR A 107 -21.73 6.46 15.42
CA THR A 107 -20.54 5.82 14.87
C THR A 107 -20.66 4.29 14.90
N ALA A 108 -20.06 3.59 13.94
CA ALA A 108 -20.05 2.13 13.93
C ALA A 108 -18.79 1.56 14.57
N ILE A 109 -17.62 2.14 14.30
CA ILE A 109 -16.34 1.75 14.90
C ILE A 109 -15.71 2.97 15.55
N HIS A 110 -15.56 2.97 16.88
CA HIS A 110 -14.94 4.07 17.62
C HIS A 110 -13.70 3.57 18.37
N VAL A 111 -12.52 3.94 17.87
CA VAL A 111 -11.25 3.78 18.60
C VAL A 111 -11.07 5.00 19.49
N LYS A 112 -11.42 4.86 20.78
CA LYS A 112 -11.43 5.94 21.77
C LYS A 112 -10.01 6.44 22.07
N SER A 113 -9.90 7.67 22.55
CA SER A 113 -8.64 8.29 22.97
C SER A 113 -7.85 7.57 24.06
N THR A 114 -8.47 6.62 24.78
CA THR A 114 -7.80 5.73 25.76
C THR A 114 -7.11 4.53 25.13
N ALA A 115 -7.40 4.21 23.87
CA ALA A 115 -6.88 3.05 23.17
C ALA A 115 -5.65 3.41 22.34
N GLN A 116 -4.64 2.53 22.37
CA GLN A 116 -3.48 2.59 21.49
C GLN A 116 -3.07 1.21 20.97
N ASN A 117 -2.29 1.17 19.88
CA ASN A 117 -1.84 -0.07 19.22
C ASN A 117 -3.04 -0.93 18.79
N ILE A 118 -3.89 -0.37 17.94
CA ILE A 118 -5.15 -0.99 17.51
C ILE A 118 -5.11 -1.29 16.03
N VAL A 119 -5.52 -2.49 15.62
CA VAL A 119 -5.75 -2.85 14.22
C VAL A 119 -7.22 -3.17 14.03
N VAL A 120 -7.89 -2.54 13.05
CA VAL A 120 -9.27 -2.86 12.66
C VAL A 120 -9.33 -3.14 11.17
N ARG A 121 -9.81 -4.34 10.80
CA ARG A 121 -9.77 -4.78 9.40
C ARG A 121 -10.90 -5.70 8.96
N GLY A 122 -11.15 -5.74 7.65
CA GLY A 122 -12.07 -6.68 7.02
C GLY A 122 -13.56 -6.44 7.31
N PHE A 123 -13.91 -5.26 7.83
CA PHE A 123 -15.31 -4.88 8.06
C PHE A 123 -15.92 -4.21 6.84
N THR A 124 -17.20 -4.48 6.63
CA THR A 124 -18.08 -3.58 5.89
C THR A 124 -18.82 -2.70 6.88
N VAL A 125 -18.90 -1.40 6.65
CA VAL A 125 -19.54 -0.42 7.55
C VAL A 125 -20.49 0.48 6.77
N THR A 126 -21.72 0.62 7.25
CA THR A 126 -22.76 1.38 6.53
C THR A 126 -23.85 1.98 7.42
N ARG A 127 -24.59 2.96 6.86
CA ARG A 127 -25.80 3.61 7.41
C ARG A 127 -25.65 4.29 8.77
N THR A 128 -24.43 4.59 9.18
CA THR A 128 -24.18 5.40 10.39
C THR A 128 -24.71 6.82 10.23
N ARG A 129 -25.21 7.39 11.33
CA ARG A 129 -25.68 8.77 11.35
C ARG A 129 -24.54 9.76 11.06
N SER A 130 -23.37 9.55 11.65
CA SER A 130 -22.19 10.39 11.44
C SER A 130 -20.99 9.53 10.99
N HIS A 131 -19.79 9.83 11.48
CA HIS A 131 -18.54 9.11 11.22
C HIS A 131 -18.70 7.60 11.33
N ALA A 132 -18.45 6.87 10.23
CA ALA A 132 -18.58 5.41 10.23
C ALA A 132 -17.45 4.77 11.06
N VAL A 133 -16.22 5.26 10.87
CA VAL A 133 -15.03 4.91 11.66
C VAL A 133 -14.46 6.19 12.25
N TRP A 134 -14.46 6.31 13.58
CA TRP A 134 -13.92 7.47 14.31
C TRP A 134 -12.71 7.03 15.15
N ILE A 135 -11.58 7.71 14.93
CA ILE A 135 -10.28 7.41 15.50
C ILE A 135 -9.81 8.61 16.32
N GLU A 136 -9.79 8.43 17.64
CA GLU A 136 -9.23 9.37 18.62
C GLU A 136 -8.02 8.76 19.37
N GLY A 137 -7.85 7.44 19.26
CA GLY A 137 -6.71 6.69 19.80
C GLY A 137 -5.41 6.86 18.99
N LYS A 138 -4.34 6.21 19.44
CA LYS A 138 -2.98 6.35 18.87
C LYS A 138 -2.40 5.04 18.35
N PHE A 139 -1.46 5.08 17.40
CA PHE A 139 -0.90 3.86 16.82
C PHE A 139 -2.01 2.94 16.27
N VAL A 140 -2.90 3.52 15.45
CA VAL A 140 -4.12 2.85 14.95
C VAL A 140 -3.96 2.52 13.48
N THR A 141 -4.23 1.28 13.10
CA THR A 141 -4.31 0.85 11.70
C THR A 141 -5.75 0.48 11.34
N ILE A 142 -6.31 1.19 10.37
CA ILE A 142 -7.59 0.87 9.74
C ILE A 142 -7.29 0.31 8.35
N GLU A 143 -7.43 -1.00 8.15
CA GLU A 143 -6.99 -1.66 6.91
C GLU A 143 -8.05 -2.54 6.24
N GLY A 144 -8.14 -2.49 4.91
CA GLY A 144 -8.98 -3.42 4.13
C GLY A 144 -10.47 -3.39 4.47
N ASN A 145 -11.00 -2.28 4.98
CA ASN A 145 -12.42 -2.12 5.29
C ASN A 145 -13.17 -1.49 4.10
N THR A 146 -14.48 -1.76 4.01
CA THR A 146 -15.38 -1.13 3.04
C THR A 146 -16.36 -0.22 3.78
N VAL A 147 -16.41 1.07 3.43
CA VAL A 147 -17.20 2.08 4.17
C VAL A 147 -18.06 2.89 3.20
N TYR A 148 -19.39 2.75 3.30
CA TYR A 148 -20.31 3.37 2.35
C TYR A 148 -21.70 3.65 2.91
N HIS A 149 -22.41 4.59 2.26
CA HIS A 149 -23.76 5.03 2.63
C HIS A 149 -23.90 5.49 4.10
N SER A 150 -22.85 6.09 4.65
CA SER A 150 -22.78 6.66 6.00
C SER A 150 -22.80 8.20 5.99
N VAL A 151 -22.74 8.80 7.19
CA VAL A 151 -22.89 10.25 7.43
C VAL A 151 -24.30 10.74 7.07
N LEU A 152 -25.31 9.94 7.43
CA LEU A 152 -26.72 10.21 7.10
C LEU A 152 -27.32 11.45 7.78
N GLU A 153 -26.64 12.11 8.73
CA GLU A 153 -27.08 13.42 9.24
C GLU A 153 -27.01 14.54 8.20
N ASN A 154 -26.27 14.33 7.11
CA ASN A 154 -26.22 15.23 5.94
C ASN A 154 -27.07 14.73 4.76
N GLY A 155 -27.86 13.67 4.90
CA GLY A 155 -28.53 13.04 3.78
C GLY A 155 -29.61 12.03 4.16
N SER A 156 -29.87 11.10 3.25
CA SER A 156 -30.81 10.00 3.48
C SER A 156 -30.50 8.84 2.53
N ILE A 157 -30.94 7.64 2.90
CA ILE A 157 -30.94 6.47 2.02
C ILE A 157 -32.38 6.01 1.82
N SER A 158 -32.78 5.78 0.57
CA SER A 158 -34.09 5.27 0.19
C SER A 158 -33.94 4.25 -0.93
N ASN A 159 -34.53 3.07 -0.79
CA ASN A 159 -34.43 1.97 -1.75
C ASN A 159 -32.98 1.63 -2.17
N GLY A 160 -32.02 1.73 -1.24
CA GLY A 160 -30.59 1.49 -1.49
C GLY A 160 -29.85 2.63 -2.22
N VAL A 161 -30.54 3.72 -2.56
CA VAL A 161 -29.95 4.91 -3.19
C VAL A 161 -29.69 5.97 -2.13
N ILE A 162 -28.45 6.44 -2.02
CA ILE A 162 -28.11 7.56 -1.14
C ILE A 162 -28.37 8.91 -1.83
N THR A 163 -28.96 9.84 -1.08
CA THR A 163 -29.16 11.24 -1.47
C THR A 163 -28.54 12.15 -0.42
N CYS A 164 -27.54 12.94 -0.81
CA CYS A 164 -26.86 13.87 0.09
C CYS A 164 -27.40 15.28 -0.08
N GLY A 165 -27.71 15.94 1.03
CA GLY A 165 -28.10 17.35 1.08
C GLY A 165 -26.90 18.29 1.12
N ASN A 166 -27.13 19.50 1.63
CA ASN A 166 -26.13 20.55 1.75
C ASN A 166 -25.30 20.49 3.05
N GLY A 167 -25.44 19.42 3.83
CA GLY A 167 -24.64 19.20 5.03
C GLY A 167 -23.17 18.97 4.67
N GLN A 168 -22.25 19.67 5.35
CA GLN A 168 -20.81 19.64 5.08
C GLN A 168 -20.00 18.98 6.21
N ARG A 169 -20.60 18.71 7.37
CA ARG A 169 -19.87 18.22 8.55
C ARG A 169 -19.96 16.71 8.64
N GLY A 170 -18.81 16.04 8.65
CA GLY A 170 -18.73 14.60 8.83
C GLY A 170 -17.87 13.93 7.75
N SER A 171 -17.30 12.80 8.10
CA SER A 171 -16.33 12.08 7.28
C SER A 171 -16.48 10.59 7.53
N ALA A 172 -16.48 9.74 6.50
CA ALA A 172 -16.77 8.32 6.66
C ALA A 172 -15.71 7.62 7.52
N ILE A 173 -14.43 7.87 7.25
CA ILE A 173 -13.32 7.55 8.16
C ILE A 173 -12.71 8.86 8.66
N LYS A 174 -12.68 9.09 9.98
CA LYS A 174 -12.19 10.32 10.61
C LYS A 174 -11.09 10.02 11.62
N VAL A 175 -9.90 10.57 11.40
CA VAL A 175 -8.94 10.83 12.49
C VAL A 175 -9.24 12.20 13.07
N ASN A 176 -9.41 12.28 14.38
CA ASN A 176 -9.65 13.52 15.10
C ASN A 176 -8.73 13.61 16.32
N SER A 177 -8.30 14.81 16.70
CA SER A 177 -7.57 15.04 17.97
C SER A 177 -8.30 14.39 19.15
N PRO A 178 -7.60 13.68 20.07
CA PRO A 178 -6.14 13.59 20.21
C PRO A 178 -5.46 12.49 19.38
N GLY A 179 -6.13 11.94 18.38
CA GLY A 179 -5.63 10.86 17.53
C GLY A 179 -4.35 11.23 16.76
N SER A 180 -3.36 10.36 16.84
CA SER A 180 -2.06 10.50 16.17
C SER A 180 -1.46 9.15 15.81
N ASP A 181 -0.48 9.14 14.93
CA ASP A 181 0.26 7.92 14.56
C ASP A 181 -0.69 6.87 13.93
N VAL A 182 -1.50 7.32 12.95
CA VAL A 182 -2.60 6.53 12.37
C VAL A 182 -2.28 6.14 10.92
N VAL A 183 -2.54 4.89 10.56
CA VAL A 183 -2.45 4.37 9.20
C VAL A 183 -3.84 3.97 8.71
N ILE A 184 -4.29 4.53 7.59
CA ILE A 184 -5.53 4.18 6.91
C ILE A 184 -5.13 3.60 5.56
N ARG A 185 -5.19 2.27 5.41
CA ARG A 185 -4.62 1.56 4.24
C ARG A 185 -5.54 0.57 3.53
N GLY A 186 -5.57 0.59 2.20
CA GLY A 186 -6.28 -0.43 1.42
C GLY A 186 -7.81 -0.47 1.61
N ASN A 187 -8.41 0.59 2.16
CA ASN A 187 -9.86 0.66 2.39
C ASN A 187 -10.59 1.10 1.11
N THR A 188 -11.84 0.67 0.96
CA THR A 188 -12.74 1.11 -0.12
C THR A 188 -13.82 2.01 0.47
N VAL A 189 -13.80 3.31 0.16
CA VAL A 189 -14.61 4.33 0.85
C VAL A 189 -15.43 5.14 -0.17
N TYR A 190 -16.75 4.95 -0.19
CA TYR A 190 -17.57 5.52 -1.26
C TYR A 190 -18.98 5.93 -0.88
N GLU A 191 -19.53 6.88 -1.64
CA GLU A 191 -20.95 7.28 -1.56
C GLU A 191 -21.41 7.58 -0.12
N ASN A 192 -20.59 8.31 0.64
CA ASN A 192 -20.96 8.84 1.96
C ASN A 192 -21.44 10.29 1.84
N CYS A 193 -22.35 10.73 2.71
CA CYS A 193 -22.83 12.13 2.73
C CYS A 193 -21.94 13.07 3.58
N GLY A 194 -20.67 12.72 3.69
CA GLY A 194 -19.61 13.60 4.15
C GLY A 194 -18.35 13.33 3.34
N GLU A 195 -17.21 13.78 3.84
CA GLU A 195 -15.91 13.45 3.28
C GLU A 195 -15.69 11.93 3.28
N GLY A 196 -14.84 11.41 2.39
CA GLY A 196 -14.47 9.99 2.40
C GLY A 196 -13.56 9.65 3.58
N ILE A 197 -12.28 10.03 3.47
CA ILE A 197 -11.27 9.82 4.51
C ILE A 197 -10.75 11.19 4.94
N ALA A 198 -10.81 11.51 6.23
CA ALA A 198 -10.34 12.79 6.75
C ALA A 198 -9.37 12.63 7.93
N ALA A 199 -8.30 13.44 7.91
CA ALA A 199 -7.46 13.71 9.06
C ALA A 199 -7.68 15.16 9.47
N THR A 200 -8.30 15.38 10.64
CA THR A 200 -8.71 16.68 11.13
C THR A 200 -8.08 16.95 12.48
N ILE A 201 -7.38 18.08 12.62
CA ILE A 201 -6.57 18.44 13.80
C ILE A 201 -5.70 17.27 14.30
N ALA A 202 -5.12 16.51 13.36
CA ALA A 202 -4.40 15.27 13.61
C ALA A 202 -2.89 15.42 13.33
N LYS A 203 -2.10 14.45 13.79
CA LYS A 203 -0.64 14.43 13.63
C LYS A 203 -0.13 13.03 13.27
N ASN A 204 0.88 12.97 12.40
CA ASN A 204 1.49 11.71 11.95
C ASN A 204 0.46 10.71 11.40
N VAL A 205 -0.22 11.08 10.30
CA VAL A 205 -1.24 10.23 9.66
C VAL A 205 -0.78 9.82 8.26
N VAL A 206 -0.90 8.54 7.96
CA VAL A 206 -0.66 7.94 6.64
C VAL A 206 -1.99 7.46 6.06
N ILE A 207 -2.37 8.01 4.92
CA ILE A 207 -3.52 7.56 4.13
C ILE A 207 -2.97 6.95 2.85
N GLU A 208 -2.98 5.62 2.72
CA GLU A 208 -2.31 4.94 1.61
C GLU A 208 -3.10 3.82 0.90
N ASN A 209 -2.90 3.67 -0.41
CA ASN A 209 -3.48 2.58 -1.22
C ASN A 209 -5.01 2.44 -1.09
N ASN A 210 -5.74 3.48 -0.67
CA ASN A 210 -7.20 3.43 -0.54
C ASN A 210 -7.88 3.71 -1.88
N ASN A 211 -9.07 3.14 -2.06
CA ASN A 211 -9.92 3.33 -3.21
C ASN A 211 -11.12 4.20 -2.79
N VAL A 212 -11.13 5.47 -3.18
CA VAL A 212 -12.04 6.48 -2.61
C VAL A 212 -12.85 7.17 -3.71
N ARG A 213 -14.18 7.14 -3.64
CA ARG A 213 -15.02 7.72 -4.71
C ARG A 213 -16.35 8.31 -4.25
N ASP A 214 -16.83 9.30 -5.00
CA ASP A 214 -18.23 9.76 -4.96
C ASP A 214 -18.77 10.14 -3.56
N ASN A 215 -17.89 10.47 -2.62
CA ASN A 215 -18.25 11.02 -1.32
C ASN A 215 -18.69 12.49 -1.48
N LYS A 216 -19.30 13.10 -0.46
CA LYS A 216 -19.74 14.51 -0.53
C LYS A 216 -18.58 15.45 -0.21
N GLY A 217 -18.43 16.51 -1.00
CA GLY A 217 -17.41 17.55 -0.78
C GLY A 217 -16.01 17.12 -1.20
N VAL A 218 -15.35 16.24 -0.43
CA VAL A 218 -13.96 15.83 -0.65
C VAL A 218 -13.79 14.32 -0.45
N ASN A 219 -13.10 13.63 -1.36
CA ASN A 219 -12.79 12.20 -1.20
C ASN A 219 -11.75 11.98 -0.09
N ILE A 220 -10.61 12.66 -0.12
CA ILE A 220 -9.59 12.61 0.94
C ILE A 220 -9.30 14.04 1.43
N TYR A 221 -9.55 14.34 2.70
CA TYR A 221 -9.39 15.68 3.27
C TYR A 221 -8.36 15.73 4.39
N ILE A 222 -7.37 16.63 4.26
CA ILE A 222 -6.39 16.92 5.29
C ILE A 222 -6.70 18.31 5.83
N ASP A 223 -7.25 18.38 7.05
CA ASP A 223 -7.73 19.62 7.63
C ASP A 223 -6.95 19.99 8.88
N ASN A 224 -6.28 21.13 8.82
CA ASN A 224 -5.51 21.75 9.90
C ASN A 224 -4.60 20.75 10.64
N SER A 225 -3.92 19.90 9.88
CA SER A 225 -3.18 18.72 10.38
C SER A 225 -1.72 18.75 9.90
N SER A 226 -0.82 18.14 10.69
CA SER A 226 0.63 18.16 10.40
C SER A 226 1.29 16.79 10.36
N PHE A 227 2.38 16.69 9.58
CA PHE A 227 3.12 15.44 9.34
C PHE A 227 2.22 14.37 8.70
N ILE A 228 1.64 14.70 7.54
CA ILE A 228 0.63 13.86 6.88
C ILE A 228 1.16 13.31 5.55
N GLN A 229 0.95 12.01 5.29
CA GLN A 229 1.30 11.36 4.03
C GLN A 229 0.03 10.81 3.37
N VAL A 230 -0.36 11.39 2.22
CA VAL A 230 -1.43 10.86 1.37
C VAL A 230 -0.77 10.24 0.14
N ARG A 231 -0.63 8.91 0.10
CA ARG A 231 0.18 8.24 -0.94
C ARG A 231 -0.46 7.03 -1.62
N ASN A 232 -0.27 6.92 -2.94
CA ASN A 232 -0.72 5.79 -3.76
C ASN A 232 -2.24 5.50 -3.70
N ASN A 233 -3.07 6.47 -3.33
CA ASN A 233 -4.52 6.30 -3.30
C ASN A 233 -5.11 6.46 -4.72
N ASN A 234 -6.21 5.77 -4.99
CA ASN A 234 -7.03 5.99 -6.18
C ASN A 234 -8.28 6.79 -5.77
N SER A 235 -8.32 8.08 -6.12
CA SER A 235 -9.45 8.97 -5.88
C SER A 235 -10.19 9.23 -7.20
N TYR A 236 -11.46 8.86 -7.30
CA TYR A 236 -12.18 8.99 -8.57
C TYR A 236 -13.65 9.34 -8.38
N CYS A 237 -14.26 9.86 -9.45
CA CYS A 237 -15.63 10.38 -9.37
C CYS A 237 -16.44 9.93 -10.58
N THR A 238 -17.43 9.08 -10.33
CA THR A 238 -18.32 8.47 -11.33
C THR A 238 -19.62 9.25 -11.51
N LYS A 239 -20.07 9.98 -10.48
CA LYS A 239 -21.24 10.86 -10.53
C LYS A 239 -21.14 11.88 -11.66
N THR A 240 -22.28 12.22 -12.28
CA THR A 240 -22.39 13.20 -13.37
C THR A 240 -22.41 14.64 -12.88
N SER A 241 -22.96 14.88 -11.69
CA SER A 241 -23.01 16.15 -10.97
C SER A 241 -22.53 15.95 -9.52
N ASP A 242 -22.32 17.05 -8.77
CA ASP A 242 -21.89 17.00 -7.36
C ASP A 242 -20.64 16.12 -7.11
N LYS A 243 -19.69 16.19 -8.05
CA LYS A 243 -18.41 15.49 -7.97
C LYS A 243 -17.59 16.10 -6.82
N PRO A 244 -17.02 15.30 -5.90
CA PRO A 244 -16.12 15.83 -4.89
C PRO A 244 -14.79 16.28 -5.48
N ILE A 245 -14.04 17.01 -4.66
CA ILE A 245 -12.60 17.24 -4.86
C ILE A 245 -11.86 15.95 -4.52
N GLY A 246 -10.87 15.58 -5.33
CA GLY A 246 -10.19 14.29 -5.20
C GLY A 246 -9.32 14.19 -3.95
N ILE A 247 -8.49 15.20 -3.69
CA ILE A 247 -7.70 15.37 -2.47
C ILE A 247 -7.73 16.87 -2.09
N GLY A 248 -8.14 17.18 -0.86
CA GLY A 248 -8.22 18.55 -0.34
C GLY A 248 -7.29 18.76 0.86
N LEU A 249 -6.67 19.94 0.95
CA LEU A 249 -5.91 20.43 2.10
C LEU A 249 -6.57 21.72 2.61
N GLY A 250 -7.20 21.66 3.78
CA GLY A 250 -7.84 22.78 4.46
C GLY A 250 -7.08 23.19 5.73
N GLU A 251 -7.29 24.42 6.18
CA GLU A 251 -6.83 24.88 7.50
C GLU A 251 -7.98 25.63 8.18
N GLU A 252 -9.03 24.87 8.53
CA GLU A 252 -10.25 25.39 9.14
C GLU A 252 -10.03 25.80 10.61
N SER A 253 -10.93 26.63 11.14
CA SER A 253 -10.79 27.19 12.49
C SER A 253 -11.25 26.23 13.59
N TYR A 254 -10.30 25.75 14.39
CA TYR A 254 -10.55 24.94 15.59
C TYR A 254 -10.05 25.63 16.86
N SER A 255 -10.91 25.71 17.88
CA SER A 255 -10.63 26.37 19.15
C SER A 255 -9.39 25.78 19.82
N GLY A 256 -8.42 26.64 20.16
CA GLY A 256 -7.17 26.25 20.82
C GLY A 256 -6.12 25.55 19.94
N TRP A 257 -6.39 25.32 18.65
CA TRP A 257 -5.45 24.62 17.76
C TRP A 257 -4.57 25.56 16.91
N GLY A 258 -5.16 26.66 16.42
CA GLY A 258 -4.48 27.64 15.57
C GLY A 258 -4.13 27.08 14.17
N ALA A 259 -3.14 27.69 13.52
CA ALA A 259 -2.63 27.25 12.21
C ALA A 259 -1.62 26.09 12.37
N GLN A 260 -1.96 24.89 11.90
CA GLN A 260 -1.13 23.68 11.95
C GLN A 260 -1.07 22.90 10.63
N LEU A 261 -1.59 23.41 9.50
CA LEU A 261 -1.49 22.75 8.19
C LEU A 261 -0.07 22.91 7.64
N ARG A 262 0.77 21.90 7.89
CA ARG A 262 2.16 21.87 7.43
C ARG A 262 2.74 20.47 7.35
N ASP A 263 3.86 20.32 6.64
CA ASP A 263 4.59 19.04 6.54
C ASP A 263 3.69 17.93 5.95
N VAL A 264 3.00 18.24 4.86
CA VAL A 264 2.08 17.32 4.15
C VAL A 264 2.67 16.90 2.81
N THR A 265 2.72 15.58 2.57
CA THR A 265 3.12 15.00 1.29
C THR A 265 1.94 14.29 0.64
N VAL A 266 1.54 14.74 -0.55
CA VAL A 266 0.55 14.08 -1.42
C VAL A 266 1.32 13.48 -2.60
N SER A 267 1.51 12.16 -2.64
CA SER A 267 2.37 11.55 -3.65
C SER A 267 1.91 10.23 -4.27
N GLY A 268 2.19 10.01 -5.55
CA GLY A 268 1.85 8.76 -6.25
C GLY A 268 0.35 8.48 -6.38
N ASN A 269 -0.53 9.43 -6.03
CA ASN A 269 -1.98 9.22 -6.08
C ASN A 269 -2.48 9.34 -7.53
N THR A 270 -3.50 8.56 -7.88
CA THR A 270 -4.27 8.75 -9.11
C THR A 270 -5.55 9.49 -8.77
N VAL A 271 -5.86 10.57 -9.50
CA VAL A 271 -7.09 11.34 -9.34
C VAL A 271 -7.83 11.49 -10.66
N THR A 272 -9.04 10.93 -10.78
CA THR A 272 -9.74 10.79 -12.07
C THR A 272 -11.17 11.29 -12.05
N ASN A 273 -11.51 12.17 -13.00
CA ASN A 273 -12.86 12.67 -13.29
C ASN A 273 -13.57 13.38 -12.11
N CYS A 274 -12.81 13.81 -11.11
CA CYS A 274 -13.28 14.59 -9.97
C CYS A 274 -13.37 16.08 -10.29
N ASP A 275 -14.02 16.86 -9.44
CA ASP A 275 -14.27 18.27 -9.71
C ASP A 275 -12.96 19.07 -9.78
N ILE A 276 -12.15 18.99 -8.72
CA ILE A 276 -10.73 19.37 -8.73
C ILE A 276 -9.91 18.13 -8.36
N GLY A 277 -8.73 17.98 -8.96
CA GLY A 277 -7.82 16.86 -8.66
C GLY A 277 -7.24 16.94 -7.25
N ILE A 278 -6.28 17.84 -7.05
CA ILE A 278 -5.68 18.18 -5.76
C ILE A 278 -5.90 19.68 -5.50
N MET A 279 -6.34 20.04 -4.30
CA MET A 279 -6.63 21.43 -3.91
C MET A 279 -6.05 21.75 -2.54
N ALA A 280 -5.35 22.87 -2.40
CA ALA A 280 -5.15 23.52 -1.10
C ALA A 280 -6.03 24.79 -1.04
N PHE A 281 -6.82 24.91 0.02
CA PHE A 281 -7.72 26.04 0.24
C PHE A 281 -7.02 27.19 0.98
N GLN A 282 -7.64 28.37 0.97
CA GLN A 282 -7.22 29.45 1.85
C GLN A 282 -7.40 29.03 3.32
N SER A 283 -6.44 29.37 4.17
CA SER A 283 -6.54 29.22 5.63
C SER A 283 -7.59 30.17 6.22
N ASP A 284 -8.49 29.64 7.05
CA ASP A 284 -9.46 30.40 7.84
C ASP A 284 -8.83 31.07 9.07
N VAL A 285 -7.66 30.57 9.48
CA VAL A 285 -6.91 31.03 10.67
C VAL A 285 -5.69 31.89 10.33
N GLY A 286 -5.54 32.29 9.06
CA GLY A 286 -4.48 33.18 8.59
C GLY A 286 -3.09 32.53 8.51
N GLY A 287 -3.02 31.20 8.50
CA GLY A 287 -1.77 30.45 8.37
C GLY A 287 -1.12 30.54 6.99
N THR A 288 0.15 30.15 6.95
CA THR A 288 0.94 30.02 5.71
C THR A 288 1.06 28.55 5.35
N LEU A 289 0.75 28.20 4.10
CA LEU A 289 0.86 26.83 3.62
C LEU A 289 2.35 26.43 3.59
N THR A 290 2.78 25.59 4.53
CA THR A 290 4.20 25.39 4.85
C THR A 290 4.66 23.95 4.66
N ASN A 291 5.80 23.74 4.01
CA ASN A 291 6.41 22.40 3.81
C ASN A 291 5.45 21.40 3.15
N ILE A 292 4.84 21.77 2.02
CA ILE A 292 3.89 20.91 1.30
C ILE A 292 4.55 20.35 0.05
N THR A 293 4.39 19.04 -0.21
CA THR A 293 4.88 18.40 -1.43
C THR A 293 3.75 17.68 -2.16
N PHE A 294 3.45 18.09 -3.38
CA PHE A 294 2.60 17.34 -4.31
C PHE A 294 3.51 16.69 -5.36
N SER A 295 3.77 15.38 -5.27
CA SER A 295 4.75 14.73 -6.16
C SER A 295 4.35 13.40 -6.81
N ASN A 296 4.70 13.21 -8.08
CA ASN A 296 4.45 11.98 -8.83
C ASN A 296 2.96 11.58 -8.90
N ASN A 297 2.01 12.52 -8.74
CA ASN A 297 0.58 12.23 -8.85
C ASN A 297 0.14 12.19 -10.32
N PHE A 298 -0.84 11.35 -10.64
CA PHE A 298 -1.43 11.22 -11.97
C PHE A 298 -2.88 11.73 -11.98
N ILE A 299 -3.13 12.81 -12.71
CA ILE A 299 -4.44 13.48 -12.78
C ILE A 299 -4.90 13.56 -14.24
N PRO A 300 -5.30 12.43 -14.86
CA PRO A 300 -5.65 12.36 -16.29
C PRO A 300 -6.91 13.18 -16.65
N SER A 301 -7.77 13.46 -15.67
CA SER A 301 -8.95 14.31 -15.85
C SER A 301 -9.45 14.90 -14.53
N ALA A 302 -9.85 16.16 -14.59
CA ALA A 302 -10.65 16.86 -13.58
C ALA A 302 -11.59 17.84 -14.31
N ILE A 303 -12.62 18.36 -13.62
CA ILE A 303 -13.62 19.25 -14.24
C ILE A 303 -13.16 20.70 -14.24
N ARG A 304 -12.86 21.27 -13.07
CA ARG A 304 -12.46 22.68 -12.88
C ARG A 304 -10.94 22.90 -12.86
N GLY A 305 -10.16 21.93 -12.37
CA GLY A 305 -8.70 22.08 -12.28
C GLY A 305 -7.98 20.82 -11.81
N SER A 306 -6.72 20.64 -12.22
CA SER A 306 -5.96 19.44 -11.85
C SER A 306 -5.25 19.61 -10.51
N ILE A 307 -4.49 20.69 -10.36
CA ILE A 307 -3.87 21.09 -9.08
C ILE A 307 -4.21 22.57 -8.84
N GLY A 308 -4.69 22.90 -7.63
CA GLY A 308 -5.03 24.27 -7.23
C GLY A 308 -4.44 24.66 -5.88
N LEU A 309 -3.92 25.88 -5.78
CA LEU A 309 -3.52 26.54 -4.52
C LEU A 309 -4.27 27.89 -4.39
N ASP A 310 -5.36 27.92 -3.62
CA ASP A 310 -6.09 29.15 -3.26
C ASP A 310 -5.47 29.87 -2.05
N THR A 311 -4.15 29.84 -1.94
CA THR A 311 -3.43 30.29 -0.74
C THR A 311 -2.83 31.67 -0.94
N ASN A 312 -3.07 32.55 0.04
CA ASN A 312 -2.51 33.89 0.08
C ASN A 312 -1.02 33.92 0.47
N SER A 313 -0.52 32.88 1.16
CA SER A 313 0.87 32.76 1.61
C SER A 313 1.34 31.30 1.51
N ASN A 314 2.52 31.07 0.95
CA ASN A 314 3.15 29.76 0.82
C ASN A 314 4.61 29.81 1.27
N GLN A 315 5.12 28.73 1.87
CA GLN A 315 6.52 28.57 2.24
C GLN A 315 6.95 27.13 1.96
N ASN A 316 8.00 26.95 1.14
CA ASN A 316 8.55 25.63 0.81
C ASN A 316 7.47 24.67 0.28
N VAL A 317 6.70 25.11 -0.70
CA VAL A 317 5.71 24.29 -1.40
C VAL A 317 6.33 23.76 -2.70
N LEU A 318 6.38 22.44 -2.87
CA LEU A 318 6.93 21.76 -4.04
C LEU A 318 5.83 21.02 -4.79
N ILE A 319 5.64 21.33 -6.08
CA ILE A 319 4.80 20.56 -6.99
C ILE A 319 5.74 19.97 -8.05
N SER A 320 5.99 18.66 -8.00
CA SER A 320 6.98 18.03 -8.88
C SER A 320 6.64 16.66 -9.47
N ASN A 321 7.15 16.36 -10.66
CA ASN A 321 6.97 15.07 -11.34
C ASN A 321 5.49 14.65 -11.56
N ASN A 322 4.52 15.54 -11.39
CA ASN A 322 3.11 15.19 -11.56
C ASN A 322 2.77 15.17 -13.06
N THR A 323 1.88 14.28 -13.45
CA THR A 323 1.29 14.26 -14.81
C THR A 323 -0.17 14.66 -14.70
N TYR A 324 -0.55 15.80 -15.27
CA TYR A 324 -1.91 16.35 -15.12
C TYR A 324 -2.47 16.97 -16.40
N TYR A 325 -3.79 17.04 -16.52
CA TYR A 325 -4.46 17.52 -17.73
C TYR A 325 -4.47 19.06 -17.89
N THR A 326 -4.73 19.80 -16.81
CA THR A 326 -4.76 21.27 -16.84
C THR A 326 -3.63 21.86 -16.01
N SER A 327 -3.06 22.97 -16.46
CA SER A 327 -2.04 23.72 -15.73
C SER A 327 -2.42 23.93 -14.27
N ALA A 328 -1.47 23.77 -13.36
CA ALA A 328 -1.67 24.06 -11.96
C ALA A 328 -2.06 25.55 -11.80
N TRP A 329 -3.14 25.82 -11.07
CA TRP A 329 -3.58 27.17 -10.75
C TRP A 329 -3.03 27.54 -9.37
N ILE A 330 -2.31 28.65 -9.29
CA ILE A 330 -1.65 29.12 -8.07
C ILE A 330 -1.97 30.60 -7.89
N LYS A 331 -2.67 30.93 -6.80
CA LYS A 331 -3.10 32.30 -6.51
C LYS A 331 -1.94 33.22 -6.13
N ASN A 332 -1.09 32.80 -5.19
CA ASN A 332 0.17 33.48 -4.88
C ASN A 332 1.36 32.53 -5.14
N PRO A 333 2.19 32.76 -6.18
CA PRO A 333 3.31 31.89 -6.52
C PRO A 333 4.52 32.03 -5.60
N ALA A 334 4.60 33.07 -4.76
CA ALA A 334 5.72 33.24 -3.84
C ALA A 334 5.84 32.05 -2.88
N GLY A 335 7.02 31.44 -2.78
CA GLY A 335 7.28 30.25 -1.95
C GLY A 335 6.87 28.91 -2.58
N VAL A 336 6.37 28.89 -3.81
CA VAL A 336 6.01 27.68 -4.57
C VAL A 336 7.07 27.36 -5.64
N THR A 337 7.49 26.11 -5.71
CA THR A 337 8.40 25.58 -6.75
C THR A 337 7.65 24.58 -7.63
N LEU A 338 7.60 24.84 -8.93
CA LEU A 338 7.18 23.87 -9.96
C LEU A 338 8.41 23.20 -10.56
N LYS A 339 8.45 21.87 -10.62
CA LYS A 339 9.60 21.13 -11.18
C LYS A 339 9.18 19.86 -11.93
N ASP A 340 9.65 19.66 -13.15
CA ASP A 340 9.53 18.41 -13.90
C ASP A 340 8.09 17.84 -14.04
N ASN A 341 7.06 18.71 -14.00
CA ASN A 341 5.67 18.31 -14.20
C ASN A 341 5.34 18.21 -15.71
N VAL A 342 4.46 17.26 -16.06
CA VAL A 342 4.00 17.02 -17.43
C VAL A 342 2.53 17.45 -17.57
N ILE A 343 2.25 18.30 -18.55
CA ILE A 343 0.88 18.71 -18.90
C ILE A 343 0.43 17.94 -20.14
N GLY A 344 -0.63 17.15 -20.02
CA GLY A 344 -1.16 16.28 -21.07
C GLY A 344 -2.45 16.77 -21.72
N THR A 345 -2.93 16.04 -22.72
CA THR A 345 -4.27 16.22 -23.35
C THR A 345 -5.36 15.45 -22.59
N LYS A 346 -6.64 15.83 -22.75
CA LYS A 346 -7.73 15.29 -21.93
C LYS A 346 -7.94 13.81 -22.17
N VAL A 347 -7.71 12.98 -21.16
CA VAL A 347 -8.06 11.56 -21.23
C VAL A 347 -9.46 11.39 -20.64
N THR A 348 -10.45 11.36 -21.53
CA THR A 348 -11.83 11.02 -21.14
C THR A 348 -11.91 9.53 -20.85
N ALA A 349 -11.98 9.15 -19.58
CA ALA A 349 -12.22 7.78 -19.17
C ALA A 349 -13.73 7.46 -19.22
N THR A 350 -14.12 6.51 -20.07
CA THR A 350 -15.46 5.92 -20.04
C THR A 350 -15.46 4.73 -19.09
N ALA A 351 -16.27 4.77 -18.04
CA ALA A 351 -16.39 3.65 -17.11
C ALA A 351 -17.19 2.50 -17.74
N THR A 352 -16.56 1.34 -17.89
CA THR A 352 -17.26 0.07 -18.09
C THR A 352 -17.63 -0.52 -16.72
N SER A 353 -18.72 -1.29 -16.67
CA SER A 353 -19.43 -1.64 -15.43
C SER A 353 -18.75 -2.68 -14.52
N ASN A 354 -17.42 -2.85 -14.59
CA ASN A 354 -16.65 -3.76 -13.75
C ASN A 354 -15.22 -3.24 -13.49
N GLY A 355 -15.08 -2.36 -12.50
CA GLY A 355 -13.91 -2.29 -11.60
C GLY A 355 -12.53 -1.88 -12.10
N SER A 356 -12.25 -1.83 -13.40
CA SER A 356 -10.92 -1.49 -13.92
C SER A 356 -10.99 -0.53 -15.11
N ILE A 357 -10.20 0.56 -15.05
CA ILE A 357 -10.07 1.55 -16.11
C ILE A 357 -8.60 1.56 -16.55
N THR A 358 -8.33 1.11 -17.79
CA THR A 358 -7.01 1.23 -18.42
C THR A 358 -7.05 2.38 -19.44
N PRO A 359 -6.53 3.58 -19.12
CA PRO A 359 -6.51 4.69 -20.06
C PRO A 359 -5.51 4.44 -21.21
N THR A 360 -5.95 4.62 -22.45
CA THR A 360 -5.04 4.67 -23.61
C THR A 360 -4.50 6.09 -23.77
N ILE A 361 -3.19 6.27 -23.61
CA ILE A 361 -2.53 7.58 -23.68
C ILE A 361 -2.09 7.86 -25.12
N THR A 362 -2.60 8.96 -25.69
CA THR A 362 -1.95 9.68 -26.80
C THR A 362 -1.36 10.96 -26.20
N SER A 363 -0.04 11.10 -26.21
CA SER A 363 0.65 12.22 -25.55
C SER A 363 1.17 13.22 -26.58
N THR A 364 0.85 14.50 -26.36
CA THR A 364 1.62 15.63 -26.90
C THR A 364 2.38 16.26 -25.74
N ILE A 365 3.68 15.98 -25.62
CA ILE A 365 4.52 16.53 -24.55
C ILE A 365 4.69 18.04 -24.81
N THR A 366 4.13 18.86 -23.93
CA THR A 366 4.37 20.31 -23.93
C THR A 366 5.06 20.68 -22.62
N SER A 367 6.37 20.95 -22.68
CA SER A 367 7.16 21.44 -21.54
C SER A 367 6.91 22.93 -21.35
N THR A 368 5.93 23.29 -20.52
CA THR A 368 5.60 24.69 -20.26
C THR A 368 6.59 25.32 -19.28
N VAL A 369 7.55 26.08 -19.81
CA VAL A 369 8.28 27.07 -19.01
C VAL A 369 7.33 28.24 -18.72
N ILE A 370 6.93 28.40 -17.46
CA ILE A 370 6.21 29.61 -17.05
C ILE A 370 7.23 30.73 -16.90
N SER A 371 7.23 31.66 -17.85
CA SER A 371 7.99 32.92 -17.75
C SER A 371 7.41 33.77 -16.63
N THR A 372 8.06 33.80 -15.47
CA THR A 372 7.80 34.82 -14.45
C THR A 372 8.41 36.14 -14.88
N ASN A 373 7.62 37.21 -14.91
CA ASN A 373 8.10 38.57 -15.18
C ASN A 373 8.95 39.09 -14.01
N THR A 374 10.23 38.71 -13.94
CA THR A 374 11.40 39.40 -13.31
C THR A 374 12.60 38.44 -13.44
N PRO A 375 13.81 38.90 -13.82
CA PRO A 375 14.90 37.99 -14.20
C PRO A 375 15.67 37.45 -12.98
N THR A 376 15.70 36.12 -12.83
CA THR A 376 16.92 35.30 -12.62
C THR A 376 16.49 33.84 -12.49
N ALA A 377 16.61 33.05 -13.56
CA ALA A 377 16.43 31.60 -13.52
C ALA A 377 17.63 30.94 -14.20
N THR A 378 18.46 30.26 -13.41
CA THR A 378 19.65 29.58 -13.91
C THR A 378 19.25 28.31 -14.68
N VAL A 379 19.55 28.28 -15.97
CA VAL A 379 19.22 27.15 -16.84
C VAL A 379 20.14 25.97 -16.56
N VAL A 380 19.56 24.79 -16.30
CA VAL A 380 20.25 23.50 -16.37
C VAL A 380 19.49 22.61 -17.36
N ALA A 381 20.04 22.47 -18.57
CA ALA A 381 19.43 21.66 -19.61
C ALA A 381 19.64 20.15 -19.36
N SER A 382 18.68 19.32 -19.75
CA SER A 382 18.86 17.87 -19.83
C SER A 382 18.08 17.27 -21.02
N GLN A 383 18.36 16.01 -21.33
CA GLN A 383 18.42 15.51 -22.72
C GLN A 383 17.11 14.92 -23.27
N THR A 384 16.92 15.06 -24.59
CA THR A 384 15.86 14.39 -25.35
C THR A 384 16.16 12.89 -25.48
N ALA A 385 15.20 12.03 -25.09
CA ALA A 385 15.26 10.60 -25.35
C ALA A 385 14.10 10.16 -26.26
N THR A 386 14.44 9.68 -27.46
CA THR A 386 13.46 9.15 -28.43
C THR A 386 13.29 7.65 -28.24
N LEU A 387 12.09 7.20 -27.86
CA LEU A 387 11.76 5.76 -27.78
C LEU A 387 11.05 5.31 -29.07
N THR A 388 11.79 4.62 -29.93
CA THR A 388 11.24 3.97 -31.13
C THR A 388 10.50 2.69 -30.74
N LYS A 389 9.18 2.66 -30.93
CA LYS A 389 8.36 1.47 -30.66
C LYS A 389 8.54 0.42 -31.76
N ILE A 390 9.06 -0.75 -31.41
CA ILE A 390 8.95 -1.95 -32.24
C ILE A 390 7.51 -2.47 -32.13
N ALA A 391 6.82 -2.58 -33.26
CA ALA A 391 5.53 -3.27 -33.35
C ALA A 391 5.73 -4.68 -33.94
N PRO A 392 5.11 -5.74 -33.37
CA PRO A 392 5.11 -7.04 -34.02
C PRO A 392 4.23 -6.99 -35.28
N SER A 393 4.78 -7.49 -36.38
CA SER A 393 4.10 -7.56 -37.67
C SER A 393 3.03 -8.66 -37.69
N ALA A 394 1.88 -8.38 -38.30
CA ALA A 394 0.93 -9.39 -38.75
C ALA A 394 0.36 -8.96 -40.11
N THR A 395 0.99 -9.46 -41.18
CA THR A 395 0.56 -9.22 -42.56
C THR A 395 -0.69 -10.04 -42.89
N VAL A 396 -1.77 -9.39 -43.30
CA VAL A 396 -2.84 -10.01 -44.11
C VAL A 396 -3.25 -9.03 -45.21
N THR A 397 -3.09 -9.45 -46.47
CA THR A 397 -3.62 -8.78 -47.66
C THR A 397 -4.87 -9.53 -48.10
N PRO A 398 -5.91 -8.82 -48.55
CA PRO A 398 -6.41 -9.11 -49.89
C PRO A 398 -6.69 -7.84 -50.72
N THR A 399 -6.63 -8.01 -52.03
CA THR A 399 -6.72 -6.97 -53.06
C THR A 399 -8.12 -6.84 -53.68
N THR A 400 -8.52 -5.58 -53.99
CA THR A 400 -9.52 -5.19 -55.02
C THR A 400 -10.98 -5.68 -54.85
N SER A 401 -12.03 -5.01 -55.34
CA SER A 401 -12.21 -3.80 -56.17
C SER A 401 -13.54 -3.12 -55.79
N GLY A 402 -13.84 -1.91 -56.32
CA GLY A 402 -15.21 -1.36 -56.27
C GLY A 402 -15.30 0.16 -56.16
N SER A 403 -15.25 0.83 -57.32
CA SER A 403 -15.69 2.24 -57.44
C SER A 403 -17.19 2.34 -57.14
N ASN A 404 -17.62 3.41 -56.44
CA ASN A 404 -18.51 4.41 -57.07
C ASN A 404 -18.72 5.66 -56.19
N THR A 405 -18.55 6.81 -56.84
CA THR A 405 -18.80 8.16 -56.32
C THR A 405 -20.30 8.48 -56.36
N ALA A 406 -20.84 9.08 -55.29
CA ALA A 406 -22.04 9.92 -55.38
C ALA A 406 -22.04 11.00 -54.28
N THR A 407 -22.01 12.25 -54.70
CA THR A 407 -22.12 13.44 -53.84
C THR A 407 -23.57 13.89 -53.80
N ALA A 408 -24.15 14.05 -52.60
CA ALA A 408 -25.28 14.97 -52.37
C ALA A 408 -25.48 15.25 -50.87
N THR A 409 -25.48 16.55 -50.52
CA THR A 409 -25.93 17.08 -49.21
C THR A 409 -27.24 17.87 -49.45
N PRO A 410 -27.90 18.41 -48.42
CA PRO A 410 -29.06 17.82 -47.76
C PRO A 410 -30.39 18.50 -48.16
N THR A 411 -31.52 17.91 -47.78
CA THR A 411 -32.72 18.73 -47.48
C THR A 411 -33.55 18.11 -46.36
N SER A 412 -34.04 18.97 -45.48
CA SER A 412 -34.91 18.68 -44.34
C SER A 412 -36.32 18.22 -44.73
N ILE A 413 -36.96 17.43 -43.87
CA ILE A 413 -38.38 17.55 -43.51
C ILE A 413 -38.50 17.14 -42.03
N GLY A 414 -39.24 17.92 -41.24
CA GLY A 414 -39.57 17.59 -39.85
C GLY A 414 -40.88 16.81 -39.75
N GLY A 415 -41.11 16.14 -38.62
CA GLY A 415 -42.31 15.33 -38.42
C GLY A 415 -42.35 14.62 -37.06
N VAL A 416 -42.69 15.36 -36.02
CA VAL A 416 -43.20 14.80 -34.75
C VAL A 416 -44.57 14.18 -35.04
N ILE A 417 -44.89 12.97 -34.56
CA ILE A 417 -45.93 12.64 -33.54
C ILE A 417 -45.71 11.18 -33.04
N THR A 418 -45.95 10.97 -31.75
CA THR A 418 -45.98 9.70 -31.01
C THR A 418 -47.22 8.82 -31.31
N GLN A 419 -47.09 7.49 -31.28
CA GLN A 419 -47.71 6.64 -30.22
C GLN A 419 -47.52 5.12 -30.39
N THR A 420 -47.15 4.51 -29.27
CA THR A 420 -47.55 3.22 -28.68
C THR A 420 -48.54 2.30 -29.45
N SER A 421 -48.17 1.03 -29.67
CA SER A 421 -48.78 -0.15 -28.98
C SER A 421 -48.29 -1.52 -29.49
N THR A 422 -48.13 -2.46 -28.56
CA THR A 422 -47.96 -3.91 -28.75
C THR A 422 -49.29 -4.56 -29.18
N PRO A 423 -49.32 -5.75 -29.82
CA PRO A 423 -49.27 -7.01 -29.06
C PRO A 423 -48.58 -8.20 -29.79
N THR A 424 -48.81 -9.43 -29.32
CA THR A 424 -47.88 -10.58 -29.40
C THR A 424 -48.60 -11.91 -29.78
N ILE A 425 -47.86 -12.94 -30.23
CA ILE A 425 -48.20 -14.41 -30.30
C ILE A 425 -49.05 -14.84 -31.53
N THR A 426 -48.57 -15.56 -32.59
CA THR A 426 -48.11 -16.99 -32.76
C THR A 426 -49.28 -18.01 -32.89
N PRO A 427 -49.21 -19.19 -33.58
CA PRO A 427 -48.48 -19.70 -34.77
C PRO A 427 -49.42 -20.30 -35.87
N THR A 428 -48.89 -20.96 -36.93
CA THR A 428 -49.23 -22.35 -37.39
C THR A 428 -48.33 -22.82 -38.55
N VAL A 429 -48.19 -24.14 -38.74
CA VAL A 429 -47.11 -24.86 -39.47
C VAL A 429 -47.55 -25.44 -40.83
N THR A 430 -46.61 -25.51 -41.81
CA THR A 430 -46.29 -26.60 -42.79
C THR A 430 -45.83 -26.02 -44.15
N GLY A 431 -44.81 -26.53 -44.86
CA GLY A 431 -43.78 -27.53 -44.52
C GLY A 431 -43.23 -28.32 -45.72
N GLY A 432 -41.91 -28.27 -45.99
CA GLY A 432 -41.18 -29.01 -47.04
C GLY A 432 -40.96 -28.20 -48.35
N LEU A 433 -39.86 -28.36 -49.10
CA LEU A 433 -38.62 -29.13 -48.92
C LEU A 433 -37.53 -28.54 -49.86
N ASN A 434 -36.27 -28.43 -49.41
CA ASN A 434 -35.00 -28.66 -50.15
C ASN A 434 -33.78 -27.93 -49.52
N THR A 435 -32.67 -28.66 -49.44
CA THR A 435 -31.37 -28.38 -48.78
C THR A 435 -30.34 -27.68 -49.71
N PRO A 436 -29.10 -27.31 -49.27
CA PRO A 436 -28.45 -27.50 -47.96
C PRO A 436 -27.85 -26.23 -47.30
N THR A 437 -27.43 -26.41 -46.04
CA THR A 437 -27.00 -25.39 -45.08
C THR A 437 -25.47 -25.26 -44.97
N SER A 438 -24.95 -24.06 -44.68
CA SER A 438 -23.63 -23.89 -44.04
C SER A 438 -23.65 -22.72 -43.04
N THR A 439 -23.93 -23.03 -41.76
CA THR A 439 -23.88 -22.08 -40.64
C THR A 439 -22.68 -22.42 -39.75
N PRO A 440 -21.80 -21.47 -39.39
CA PRO A 440 -20.68 -21.76 -38.50
C PRO A 440 -21.18 -22.06 -37.09
N THR A 441 -20.89 -23.27 -36.59
CA THR A 441 -21.22 -23.69 -35.22
C THR A 441 -20.06 -23.37 -34.28
N VAL A 442 -20.31 -22.63 -33.20
CA VAL A 442 -19.33 -22.44 -32.13
C VAL A 442 -19.25 -23.73 -31.30
N LYS A 443 -18.13 -24.43 -31.41
CA LYS A 443 -17.83 -25.63 -30.61
C LYS A 443 -17.35 -25.19 -29.21
N MET A 444 -18.16 -25.43 -28.18
CA MET A 444 -17.67 -25.30 -26.80
C MET A 444 -16.71 -26.45 -26.48
N THR A 445 -15.48 -26.11 -26.09
CA THR A 445 -14.53 -27.06 -25.51
C THR A 445 -14.70 -27.04 -24.00
N GLN A 446 -15.16 -28.16 -23.43
CA GLN A 446 -15.11 -28.36 -21.99
C GLN A 446 -13.66 -28.67 -21.57
N THR A 447 -13.11 -27.90 -20.63
CA THR A 447 -11.84 -28.26 -19.96
C THR A 447 -12.16 -29.21 -18.81
N GLN A 448 -11.58 -30.41 -18.85
CA GLN A 448 -11.83 -31.44 -17.84
C GLN A 448 -11.18 -31.11 -16.49
N THR A 449 -11.91 -31.43 -15.41
CA THR A 449 -11.40 -31.51 -14.04
C THR A 449 -10.37 -32.63 -13.92
N ALA A 450 -9.16 -32.33 -13.40
CA ALA A 450 -8.19 -33.35 -13.06
C ALA A 450 -8.40 -33.85 -11.62
N THR A 451 -8.72 -35.14 -11.46
CA THR A 451 -8.82 -35.81 -10.15
C THR A 451 -7.46 -36.36 -9.75
N PHE A 452 -6.94 -35.96 -8.58
CA PHE A 452 -5.73 -36.56 -8.02
C PHE A 452 -6.05 -37.90 -7.35
N THR A 453 -5.34 -38.95 -7.74
CA THR A 453 -5.29 -40.24 -7.04
C THR A 453 -3.92 -40.42 -6.40
N SER A 454 -3.91 -40.95 -5.17
CA SER A 454 -2.70 -41.20 -4.39
C SER A 454 -1.98 -42.46 -4.86
N THR A 455 -0.65 -42.40 -4.97
CA THR A 455 0.19 -43.60 -5.15
C THR A 455 1.48 -43.47 -4.34
N VAL A 456 1.99 -44.61 -3.87
CA VAL A 456 2.89 -44.73 -2.70
C VAL A 456 4.37 -44.47 -3.04
N ALA A 457 5.12 -43.97 -2.04
CA ALA A 457 6.55 -43.69 -2.11
C ALA A 457 7.45 -44.96 -2.14
N PRO A 458 8.63 -44.90 -2.78
CA PRO A 458 9.70 -45.87 -2.58
C PRO A 458 10.70 -45.44 -1.48
N SER A 459 11.24 -46.44 -0.78
CA SER A 459 12.22 -46.33 0.32
C SER A 459 13.60 -45.84 -0.14
N LEU A 460 14.31 -45.13 0.73
CA LEU A 460 15.74 -44.86 0.60
C LEU A 460 16.56 -46.05 1.11
N THR A 461 17.70 -46.34 0.46
CA THR A 461 18.76 -47.23 0.96
C THR A 461 20.12 -46.63 0.55
N PRO A 462 21.12 -46.53 1.45
CA PRO A 462 22.37 -45.82 1.15
C PRO A 462 23.44 -46.72 0.52
N ILE A 463 24.33 -46.13 -0.29
CA ILE A 463 25.54 -46.78 -0.85
C ILE A 463 26.77 -45.89 -0.60
N PRO A 464 27.98 -46.45 -0.32
CA PRO A 464 29.04 -45.73 0.39
C PRO A 464 29.98 -44.90 -0.50
N ALA A 465 30.78 -44.06 0.15
CA ALA A 465 31.83 -43.26 -0.48
C ALA A 465 33.11 -44.05 -0.76
N THR A 466 33.69 -43.86 -1.95
CA THR A 466 35.14 -43.98 -2.18
C THR A 466 35.58 -42.98 -3.25
N ALA A 467 36.65 -42.23 -3.00
CA ALA A 467 37.27 -41.35 -3.99
C ALA A 467 38.36 -42.08 -4.79
N THR A 468 38.68 -41.62 -6.01
CA THR A 468 40.03 -41.20 -6.46
C THR A 468 39.90 -40.50 -7.84
N SER A 469 40.91 -39.74 -8.24
CA SER A 469 40.89 -38.72 -9.31
C SER A 469 41.12 -39.24 -10.74
N THR A 470 40.78 -38.42 -11.75
CA THR A 470 41.80 -37.79 -12.65
C THR A 470 41.24 -36.75 -13.64
N ASN A 471 42.01 -35.67 -13.80
CA ASN A 471 42.19 -34.79 -14.98
C ASN A 471 40.99 -34.09 -15.65
N LEU A 472 40.97 -32.76 -15.50
CA LEU A 472 40.04 -31.82 -16.13
C LEU A 472 40.71 -31.07 -17.30
N PRO A 473 40.10 -30.95 -18.49
CA PRO A 473 40.53 -30.00 -19.52
C PRO A 473 40.19 -28.54 -19.17
N ASN A 474 41.02 -27.63 -19.67
CA ASN A 474 41.05 -26.19 -19.37
C ASN A 474 39.74 -25.43 -19.71
N PRO A 475 39.21 -24.56 -18.81
CA PRO A 475 38.00 -23.78 -19.10
C PRO A 475 38.25 -22.63 -20.10
N THR A 476 37.28 -22.43 -21.01
CA THR A 476 37.26 -21.29 -21.93
C THR A 476 37.02 -19.98 -21.17
N ARG A 477 37.70 -18.90 -21.57
CA ARG A 477 37.67 -17.60 -20.87
C ARG A 477 36.28 -16.96 -20.84
N THR A 478 35.68 -16.85 -19.66
CA THR A 478 34.52 -16.00 -19.37
C THR A 478 34.92 -14.51 -19.40
N PRO A 479 34.05 -13.58 -19.85
CA PRO A 479 34.36 -12.15 -19.83
C PRO A 479 34.61 -11.60 -18.42
N LYS A 480 35.61 -10.73 -18.31
CA LYS A 480 35.96 -9.99 -17.09
C LYS A 480 34.80 -9.09 -16.66
N PRO A 481 34.38 -9.05 -15.37
CA PRO A 481 33.34 -8.15 -14.91
C PRO A 481 33.71 -6.68 -15.15
N THR A 482 32.89 -5.98 -15.94
CA THR A 482 32.97 -4.52 -16.09
C THR A 482 32.58 -3.86 -14.77
N LYS A 483 33.29 -2.78 -14.40
CA LYS A 483 33.06 -2.06 -13.14
C LYS A 483 31.60 -1.59 -13.04
N THR A 484 30.87 -2.11 -12.06
CA THR A 484 29.52 -1.65 -11.70
C THR A 484 29.54 -0.15 -11.41
N PRO A 485 28.56 0.63 -11.90
CA PRO A 485 28.40 2.02 -11.49
C PRO A 485 28.28 2.15 -9.97
N LYS A 486 28.86 3.22 -9.42
CA LYS A 486 28.66 3.62 -8.02
C LYS A 486 27.15 3.79 -7.76
N PRO A 487 26.59 3.28 -6.64
CA PRO A 487 25.18 3.48 -6.33
C PRO A 487 24.82 4.97 -6.33
N THR A 488 23.96 5.38 -7.25
CA THR A 488 23.33 6.70 -7.23
C THR A 488 22.29 6.69 -6.13
N GLN A 489 22.42 7.60 -5.17
CA GLN A 489 21.47 7.74 -4.08
C GLN A 489 20.15 8.29 -4.61
N ILE A 490 19.22 7.39 -4.92
CA ILE A 490 17.81 7.74 -5.15
C ILE A 490 17.22 8.15 -3.78
N PRO A 491 16.44 9.24 -3.68
CA PRO A 491 15.72 9.56 -2.45
C PRO A 491 14.79 8.39 -2.08
N PRO A 492 14.62 8.05 -0.79
CA PRO A 492 13.81 6.90 -0.40
C PRO A 492 12.35 7.11 -0.80
N GLN A 493 11.92 6.47 -1.89
CA GLN A 493 10.51 6.31 -2.20
C GLN A 493 9.97 5.24 -1.27
N ASN A 494 9.19 5.67 -0.27
CA ASN A 494 8.62 4.82 0.76
C ASN A 494 7.69 3.77 0.09
N PRO A 495 8.11 2.49 -0.03
CA PRO A 495 7.48 1.60 -0.98
C PRO A 495 6.25 0.96 -0.35
N SER A 496 5.12 1.00 -1.06
CA SER A 496 3.84 0.40 -0.61
C SER A 496 4.05 -1.05 -0.12
N GLY A 497 3.60 -1.41 1.08
CA GLY A 497 3.78 -2.76 1.62
C GLY A 497 3.69 -2.84 3.15
N THR A 498 3.66 -4.05 3.69
CA THR A 498 3.73 -4.30 5.14
C THR A 498 5.17 -4.46 5.58
N PHE A 499 5.59 -3.64 6.54
CA PHE A 499 6.92 -3.68 7.13
C PHE A 499 6.96 -4.66 8.30
N PHE A 500 8.05 -5.43 8.36
CA PHE A 500 8.43 -6.33 9.43
C PHE A 500 9.81 -5.88 9.92
N ASP A 501 9.86 -5.39 11.15
CA ASP A 501 11.05 -4.79 11.77
C ASP A 501 12.11 -5.84 12.16
N ASP A 502 13.37 -5.46 12.43
CA ASP A 502 14.38 -6.42 12.91
C ASP A 502 14.00 -7.11 14.23
N LEU A 503 13.10 -6.50 15.02
CA LEU A 503 12.54 -7.06 16.25
C LEU A 503 11.24 -7.86 16.04
N ASP A 504 10.74 -8.00 14.81
CA ASP A 504 9.48 -8.69 14.53
C ASP A 504 9.54 -10.18 14.91
N PRO A 505 8.58 -10.72 15.68
CA PRO A 505 8.60 -12.12 16.13
C PRO A 505 8.46 -13.15 15.00
N ALA A 506 8.06 -12.75 13.78
CA ALA A 506 8.07 -13.63 12.61
C ALA A 506 9.49 -13.90 12.07
N PHE A 507 10.51 -13.17 12.53
CA PHE A 507 11.91 -13.34 12.13
C PHE A 507 12.61 -14.36 13.02
N VAL A 508 12.95 -15.53 12.45
CA VAL A 508 13.68 -16.60 13.14
C VAL A 508 15.16 -16.57 12.76
N TYR A 509 16.00 -16.16 13.71
CA TYR A 509 17.45 -16.00 13.54
C TYR A 509 18.24 -17.24 13.96
N SER A 510 19.39 -17.47 13.32
CA SER A 510 20.34 -18.54 13.67
C SER A 510 21.78 -18.04 13.84
N GLY A 511 22.56 -18.75 14.65
CA GLY A 511 23.90 -18.32 15.08
C GLY A 511 23.86 -17.01 15.87
N SER A 512 24.98 -16.31 15.92
CA SER A 512 25.15 -15.12 16.76
C SER A 512 24.71 -13.84 16.03
N TRP A 513 23.65 -13.17 16.52
CA TRP A 513 23.22 -11.84 16.05
C TRP A 513 23.22 -10.81 17.18
N ASP A 514 24.00 -9.74 17.01
CA ASP A 514 23.98 -8.54 17.85
C ASP A 514 22.75 -7.69 17.52
N ASN A 515 22.03 -7.21 18.54
CA ASN A 515 20.98 -6.19 18.41
C ASN A 515 21.56 -4.79 18.62
N GLU A 516 21.50 -3.93 17.60
CA GLU A 516 22.02 -2.57 17.64
C GLU A 516 20.88 -1.57 17.88
N VAL A 517 20.55 -1.34 19.16
CA VAL A 517 19.48 -0.44 19.60
C VAL A 517 19.87 1.05 19.63
N ASN A 518 18.89 1.93 19.86
CA ASN A 518 19.00 3.39 19.93
C ASN A 518 19.49 4.07 18.64
N LYS A 519 19.29 3.42 17.49
CA LYS A 519 19.69 3.90 16.17
C LYS A 519 18.51 4.59 15.50
N ARG A 520 18.23 5.84 15.90
CA ARG A 520 17.14 6.69 15.35
C ARG A 520 17.14 6.92 13.81
N LYS A 521 18.10 6.34 13.08
CA LYS A 521 18.21 6.37 11.62
C LYS A 521 17.93 5.02 10.95
N ALA A 522 17.88 3.92 11.71
CA ALA A 522 17.33 2.66 11.24
C ALA A 522 15.80 2.69 11.31
N TYR A 523 15.13 1.76 10.64
CA TYR A 523 13.72 1.48 10.87
C TYR A 523 13.53 0.91 12.29
N GLY A 524 12.37 1.13 12.92
CA GLY A 524 12.11 0.76 14.33
C GLY A 524 12.96 1.45 15.41
N GLY A 525 14.11 2.02 15.07
CA GLY A 525 15.14 2.47 16.00
C GLY A 525 16.24 1.43 16.30
N SER A 526 16.23 0.27 15.64
CA SER A 526 17.18 -0.83 15.80
C SER A 526 17.55 -1.47 14.46
N PHE A 527 18.53 -2.36 14.45
CA PHE A 527 18.79 -3.31 13.36
C PHE A 527 19.59 -4.49 13.95
N LYS A 528 19.49 -5.70 13.36
CA LYS A 528 20.38 -6.82 13.74
C LYS A 528 21.61 -6.89 12.85
N MET A 529 22.71 -7.35 13.41
CA MET A 529 23.90 -7.72 12.65
C MET A 529 24.55 -8.99 13.16
N THR A 530 25.24 -9.70 12.29
CA THR A 530 26.06 -10.87 12.64
C THR A 530 27.47 -10.72 12.06
N SER A 531 28.46 -11.32 12.70
CA SER A 531 29.81 -11.51 12.14
C SER A 531 30.17 -12.98 11.91
N GLU A 532 29.24 -13.90 12.15
CA GLU A 532 29.43 -15.34 12.06
C GLU A 532 28.98 -15.83 10.67
N ASN A 533 29.94 -16.16 9.79
CA ASN A 533 29.65 -16.59 8.42
C ASN A 533 28.74 -17.84 8.40
N GLY A 534 27.64 -17.78 7.67
CA GLY A 534 26.60 -18.83 7.62
C GLY A 534 25.42 -18.59 8.55
N SER A 535 25.49 -17.64 9.49
CA SER A 535 24.32 -17.17 10.25
C SER A 535 23.22 -16.69 9.31
N PHE A 536 21.99 -17.08 9.60
CA PHE A 536 20.84 -16.79 8.74
C PHE A 536 19.63 -16.25 9.51
N LEU A 537 18.69 -15.71 8.75
CA LEU A 537 17.33 -15.34 9.16
C LEU A 537 16.35 -16.06 8.24
N THR A 538 15.30 -16.66 8.79
CA THR A 538 14.12 -17.14 8.03
C THR A 538 12.86 -16.37 8.44
N PHE A 539 12.01 -16.06 7.46
CA PHE A 539 10.77 -15.31 7.64
C PHE A 539 9.71 -15.83 6.66
N THR A 540 8.56 -16.27 7.18
CA THR A 540 7.42 -16.71 6.36
C THR A 540 6.45 -15.55 6.16
N PHE A 541 6.07 -15.29 4.91
CA PHE A 541 5.18 -14.20 4.52
C PHE A 541 4.10 -14.66 3.53
N THR A 542 3.05 -13.84 3.36
CA THR A 542 2.07 -13.98 2.28
C THR A 542 2.13 -12.72 1.43
N GLY A 543 2.41 -12.87 0.14
CA GLY A 543 2.64 -11.74 -0.77
C GLY A 543 3.21 -12.20 -2.11
N GLN A 544 3.31 -11.28 -3.06
CA GLN A 544 3.85 -11.53 -4.41
C GLN A 544 5.20 -10.83 -4.65
N SER A 545 5.65 -9.94 -3.77
CA SER A 545 6.98 -9.31 -3.84
C SER A 545 7.46 -8.87 -2.46
N PHE A 546 8.74 -8.53 -2.35
CA PHE A 546 9.30 -7.95 -1.12
C PHE A 546 10.50 -7.04 -1.38
N SER A 547 10.87 -6.26 -0.36
CA SER A 547 12.14 -5.54 -0.25
C SER A 547 12.81 -5.82 1.08
N ILE A 548 14.12 -5.65 1.14
CA ILE A 548 14.94 -5.81 2.34
C ILE A 548 15.59 -4.47 2.64
N LEU A 549 15.32 -3.89 3.81
CA LEU A 549 16.08 -2.78 4.37
C LEU A 549 17.28 -3.30 5.16
N TYR A 550 18.43 -2.66 5.02
CA TYR A 550 19.65 -3.02 5.74
C TYR A 550 20.53 -1.82 6.08
N THR A 551 21.44 -2.03 7.03
CA THR A 551 22.50 -1.07 7.38
C THR A 551 23.78 -1.43 6.63
N GLY A 552 24.37 -0.44 5.93
CA GLY A 552 25.59 -0.60 5.15
C GLY A 552 26.80 0.09 5.78
N GLY A 553 28.00 -0.24 5.30
CA GLY A 553 29.24 0.44 5.72
C GLY A 553 30.54 -0.31 5.41
N PRO A 554 31.71 0.22 5.83
CA PRO A 554 33.02 -0.33 5.43
C PRO A 554 33.28 -1.76 5.89
N ALA A 555 32.75 -2.14 7.06
CA ALA A 555 32.85 -3.47 7.65
C ALA A 555 31.79 -4.47 7.13
N PHE A 556 30.72 -3.98 6.48
CA PHE A 556 29.61 -4.83 6.04
C PHE A 556 29.93 -5.57 4.73
N ARG A 557 29.39 -6.78 4.56
CA ARG A 557 29.67 -7.68 3.42
C ARG A 557 28.39 -8.19 2.78
N ALA A 558 28.39 -9.39 2.23
CA ALA A 558 27.31 -9.89 1.40
C ALA A 558 26.28 -10.68 2.22
N MET A 559 25.03 -10.63 1.80
CA MET A 559 23.92 -11.41 2.33
C MET A 559 23.22 -12.07 1.15
N ASP A 560 23.25 -13.39 1.08
CA ASP A 560 22.50 -14.14 0.06
C ASP A 560 21.01 -14.17 0.42
N VAL A 561 20.16 -14.09 -0.59
CA VAL A 561 18.71 -14.00 -0.48
C VAL A 561 18.10 -15.21 -1.17
N TYR A 562 17.38 -16.03 -0.40
CA TYR A 562 16.66 -17.20 -0.88
C TYR A 562 15.15 -17.00 -0.69
N VAL A 563 14.36 -17.51 -1.63
CA VAL A 563 12.89 -17.60 -1.52
C VAL A 563 12.53 -19.05 -1.81
N ASP A 564 11.81 -19.70 -0.90
CA ASP A 564 11.42 -21.11 -0.98
C ASP A 564 12.62 -22.02 -1.29
N ASP A 565 13.71 -21.80 -0.55
CA ASP A 565 15.04 -22.43 -0.68
C ASP A 565 15.77 -22.21 -2.03
N VAL A 566 15.24 -21.40 -2.96
CA VAL A 566 15.91 -21.00 -4.21
C VAL A 566 16.66 -19.68 -4.03
N LEU A 567 17.96 -19.65 -4.36
CA LEU A 567 18.77 -18.42 -4.35
C LEU A 567 18.26 -17.43 -5.42
N VAL A 568 17.75 -16.28 -4.99
CA VAL A 568 17.21 -15.22 -5.87
C VAL A 568 18.13 -14.00 -6.02
N GLY A 569 19.16 -13.85 -5.18
CA GLY A 569 20.15 -12.79 -5.32
C GLY A 569 21.09 -12.65 -4.14
N THR A 570 22.00 -11.67 -4.21
CA THR A 570 22.97 -11.35 -3.15
C THR A 570 23.01 -9.84 -2.94
N ILE A 571 22.78 -9.40 -1.70
CA ILE A 571 22.87 -7.99 -1.28
C ILE A 571 24.33 -7.67 -0.95
N ASN A 572 24.91 -6.64 -1.56
CA ASN A 572 26.23 -6.12 -1.17
C ASN A 572 26.08 -4.93 -0.22
N GLN A 573 26.32 -5.14 1.07
CA GLN A 573 26.12 -4.12 2.10
C GLN A 573 27.35 -3.20 2.30
N ARG A 574 28.42 -3.37 1.51
CA ARG A 574 29.65 -2.58 1.65
C ARG A 574 29.49 -1.16 1.13
N ALA A 575 29.55 -0.17 2.03
CA ALA A 575 29.57 1.26 1.70
C ALA A 575 30.83 1.96 2.22
N GLY A 576 31.13 3.17 1.71
CA GLY A 576 32.29 3.96 2.13
C GLY A 576 32.16 4.61 3.51
N ALA A 577 30.94 4.77 4.00
CA ALA A 577 30.59 5.24 5.34
C ALA A 577 29.36 4.46 5.83
N ARG A 578 29.00 4.57 7.11
CA ARG A 578 27.81 3.89 7.64
C ARG A 578 26.54 4.49 7.03
N THR A 579 25.69 3.65 6.47
CA THR A 579 24.38 3.99 5.88
C THR A 579 23.29 3.17 6.57
N PHE A 580 22.08 3.70 6.66
CA PHE A 580 20.93 3.05 7.28
C PHE A 580 19.79 2.95 6.26
N GLN A 581 18.82 2.06 6.47
CA GLN A 581 17.65 1.89 5.60
C GLN A 581 18.01 1.84 4.11
N GLN A 582 19.11 1.16 3.77
CA GLN A 582 19.44 0.88 2.37
C GLN A 582 18.52 -0.23 1.88
N GLN A 583 17.92 -0.05 0.71
CA GLN A 583 16.89 -0.95 0.20
C GLN A 583 17.46 -1.85 -0.90
N TRP A 584 17.13 -3.13 -0.82
CA TRP A 584 17.26 -4.08 -1.92
C TRP A 584 15.86 -4.60 -2.28
N ASP A 585 15.50 -4.52 -3.56
CA ASP A 585 14.18 -4.90 -4.05
C ASP A 585 14.24 -6.26 -4.76
N TYR A 586 13.32 -7.16 -4.44
CA TYR A 586 13.12 -8.36 -5.24
C TYR A 586 12.52 -7.96 -6.59
N SER A 587 13.25 -8.27 -7.67
CA SER A 587 12.88 -7.85 -9.03
C SER A 587 11.88 -8.77 -9.74
N GLY A 588 11.52 -9.90 -9.13
CA GLY A 588 10.54 -10.85 -9.64
C GLY A 588 9.13 -10.61 -9.10
N ILE A 589 8.21 -11.46 -9.55
CA ILE A 589 6.84 -11.58 -9.01
C ILE A 589 6.68 -13.04 -8.60
N LEU A 590 6.38 -13.27 -7.33
CA LEU A 590 6.04 -14.58 -6.78
C LEU A 590 4.58 -14.92 -7.10
N THR A 591 4.24 -16.21 -7.06
CA THR A 591 2.85 -16.66 -7.14
C THR A 591 2.03 -16.11 -5.96
N PRO A 592 0.70 -15.92 -6.08
CA PRO A 592 -0.13 -15.63 -4.92
C PRO A 592 -0.08 -16.81 -3.93
N GLY A 593 0.52 -16.61 -2.74
CA GLY A 593 0.68 -17.68 -1.76
C GLY A 593 1.49 -17.31 -0.54
N VAL A 594 1.78 -18.34 0.27
CA VAL A 594 2.71 -18.29 1.39
C VAL A 594 4.10 -18.64 0.88
N HIS A 595 5.09 -17.83 1.24
CA HIS A 595 6.49 -17.96 0.83
C HIS A 595 7.42 -17.86 2.04
N THR A 596 8.61 -18.46 1.95
CA THR A 596 9.66 -18.35 2.97
C THR A 596 10.86 -17.60 2.42
N LEU A 597 11.10 -16.40 2.96
CA LEU A 597 12.34 -15.65 2.79
C LEU A 597 13.42 -16.24 3.70
N LYS A 598 14.63 -16.42 3.17
CA LYS A 598 15.81 -16.77 3.97
C LYS A 598 17.01 -15.93 3.56
N LEU A 599 17.63 -15.25 4.52
CA LEU A 599 18.82 -14.43 4.33
C LEU A 599 20.02 -15.13 4.97
N VAL A 600 21.13 -15.28 4.25
CA VAL A 600 22.33 -15.98 4.75
C VAL A 600 23.54 -15.05 4.67
N TYR A 601 24.22 -14.84 5.80
CA TYR A 601 25.41 -13.98 5.83
C TYR A 601 26.62 -14.71 5.23
N VAL A 602 27.23 -14.11 4.21
CA VAL A 602 28.37 -14.69 3.47
C VAL A 602 29.58 -13.77 3.43
N SER A 603 30.69 -14.25 3.98
CA SER A 603 31.98 -13.55 4.09
C SER A 603 33.16 -14.51 4.19
N ASP A 604 34.17 -14.27 3.36
CA ASP A 604 35.47 -14.96 3.38
C ASP A 604 36.45 -14.37 4.42
N LYS A 605 36.01 -13.37 5.20
CA LYS A 605 36.89 -12.53 6.04
C LYS A 605 36.39 -12.41 7.48
N PRO A 606 37.28 -12.58 8.49
CA PRO A 606 36.95 -12.29 9.88
C PRO A 606 36.69 -10.79 10.10
N ASP A 607 36.02 -10.49 11.22
CA ASP A 607 35.68 -9.13 11.68
C ASP A 607 34.88 -8.31 10.66
N LYS A 608 34.06 -8.99 9.85
CA LYS A 608 33.11 -8.36 8.92
C LYS A 608 31.70 -8.74 9.33
N LYS A 609 30.73 -7.96 8.85
CA LYS A 609 29.34 -8.08 9.32
C LYS A 609 28.32 -8.18 8.18
N GLY A 610 27.20 -8.85 8.44
CA GLY A 610 25.96 -8.71 7.70
C GLY A 610 24.91 -8.02 8.59
N SER A 611 23.89 -7.40 8.01
CA SER A 611 22.78 -6.82 8.77
C SER A 611 21.41 -7.02 8.12
N ILE A 612 20.36 -6.82 8.93
CA ILE A 612 18.96 -6.67 8.53
C ILE A 612 18.35 -5.55 9.38
N ASP A 613 17.59 -4.66 8.75
CA ASP A 613 16.95 -3.47 9.34
C ASP A 613 15.41 -3.69 9.31
N ALA A 614 14.86 -4.08 8.16
CA ALA A 614 13.46 -4.53 8.04
C ALA A 614 13.23 -5.35 6.75
N VAL A 615 12.07 -5.99 6.62
CA VAL A 615 11.54 -6.56 5.36
C VAL A 615 10.20 -5.88 5.04
N ILE A 616 9.94 -5.60 3.76
CA ILE A 616 8.71 -4.96 3.28
C ILE A 616 8.02 -5.92 2.30
N VAL A 617 6.82 -6.41 2.59
CA VAL A 617 6.08 -7.40 1.78
C VAL A 617 4.91 -6.74 1.02
N ARG A 618 4.63 -7.16 -0.21
CA ARG A 618 3.55 -6.65 -1.08
C ARG A 618 2.87 -7.76 -1.86
#